data_AF-A0A669DRK3-F1
#
_entry.id   AF-A0A669DRK3-F1
#
_cell.length_a   1.000
_cell.length_b   1.000
_cell.length_c   1.000
_cell.angle_alpha   90.00
_cell.angle_beta   90.00
_cell.angle_gamma   90.00
#
_symmetry.space_group_name_H-M   'P 1'
#
loop_
_entity.id
_entity.type
_entity.pdbx_description
1 polymer ?
#
loop_
_entity_poly.entity_id
_entity_poly.type
_entity_poly.pdbx_seq_one_letter_code
_entity_poly.pdbx_strand_id
1 'polypeptide(L)'
;MWDVPNAVLWINICVCLPLTIIFIVCVCYVGRRDPLTVTYYINLLISNLVQLCILFVWVARLDGTTCAALALFSVTANIDFSICIALERYFFITCPFLDFIRQTKGSVLVCLLVWSVCIITASLAIALQVLLRFVIHALLPAPLFIFSIAGTTKALPAATSVCTEEKRRVVATLIVLLFKYSLLNLPAVTLLAVSVPPNCHVSDTTDIILFVLIPFVDLFLFFLMRKGPIDRPLAYLCCCSTDNSAADVSNKSPV
;
A
#
# COMPACT_ATOMS: atom_id res chain seq x y z
N MET A 1 -1.30 -31.40 -18.05
CA MET A 1 -1.24 -31.33 -16.58
C MET A 1 -1.16 -29.86 -16.25
N TRP A 2 -2.24 -29.26 -15.74
CA TRP A 2 -2.23 -27.83 -15.39
C TRP A 2 -1.46 -27.69 -14.07
N ASP A 3 -0.27 -27.11 -14.12
CA ASP A 3 0.49 -26.81 -12.91
C ASP A 3 -0.36 -25.85 -12.04
N VAL A 4 -0.62 -26.23 -10.79
CA VAL A 4 -1.41 -25.47 -9.81
C VAL A 4 -1.08 -23.95 -9.76
N PRO A 5 0.19 -23.51 -9.88
CA PRO A 5 0.54 -22.09 -9.91
C PRO A 5 -0.09 -21.33 -11.09
N ASN A 6 -0.18 -21.96 -12.27
CA ASN A 6 -0.77 -21.34 -13.46
C ASN A 6 -2.28 -21.15 -13.29
N ALA A 7 -2.97 -22.11 -12.66
CA ALA A 7 -4.41 -21.99 -12.43
C ALA A 7 -4.74 -20.86 -11.45
N VAL A 8 -4.02 -20.77 -10.33
CA VAL A 8 -4.18 -19.70 -9.34
C VAL A 8 -3.92 -18.33 -9.97
N LEU A 9 -2.87 -18.24 -10.79
CA LEU A 9 -2.54 -17.04 -11.52
C LEU A 9 -3.65 -16.61 -12.49
N TRP A 10 -4.15 -17.53 -13.32
CA TRP A 10 -5.20 -17.21 -14.29
C TRP A 10 -6.48 -16.74 -13.61
N ILE A 11 -6.88 -17.42 -12.53
CA ILE A 11 -8.02 -16.98 -11.71
C ILE A 11 -7.76 -15.56 -11.18
N ASN A 12 -6.53 -15.29 -10.74
CA ASN A 12 -6.13 -13.99 -10.26
C ASN A 12 -6.28 -12.90 -11.30
N ILE A 13 -5.69 -13.10 -12.48
CA ILE A 13 -5.71 -12.12 -13.56
C ILE A 13 -7.16 -11.86 -13.97
N CYS A 14 -7.97 -12.91 -14.11
CA CYS A 14 -9.38 -12.81 -14.46
C CYS A 14 -10.24 -12.10 -13.40
N VAL A 15 -9.82 -12.04 -12.14
CA VAL A 15 -10.57 -11.40 -11.04
C VAL A 15 -9.99 -10.03 -10.70
N CYS A 16 -8.70 -9.94 -10.41
CA CYS A 16 -8.02 -8.72 -9.98
C CYS A 16 -7.97 -7.65 -11.05
N LEU A 17 -7.78 -8.02 -12.32
CA LEU A 17 -7.73 -7.04 -13.40
C LEU A 17 -9.08 -6.31 -13.55
N PRO A 18 -10.23 -7.00 -13.75
CA PRO A 18 -11.50 -6.30 -13.82
C PRO A 18 -11.87 -5.62 -12.51
N LEU A 19 -11.53 -6.22 -11.35
CA LEU A 19 -11.80 -5.59 -10.06
C LEU A 19 -11.02 -4.27 -9.91
N THR A 20 -9.74 -4.23 -10.30
CA THR A 20 -8.92 -3.01 -10.27
C THR A 20 -9.50 -1.93 -11.19
N ILE A 21 -9.95 -2.31 -12.39
CA ILE A 21 -10.63 -1.37 -13.31
C ILE A 21 -11.93 -0.84 -12.69
N ILE A 22 -12.76 -1.72 -12.12
CA ILE A 22 -14.01 -1.33 -11.45
C ILE A 22 -13.73 -0.35 -10.32
N PHE A 23 -12.70 -0.59 -9.50
CA PHE A 23 -12.34 0.31 -8.41
C PHE A 23 -11.82 1.65 -8.91
N ILE A 24 -11.00 1.68 -9.96
CA ILE A 24 -10.56 2.94 -10.60
C ILE A 24 -11.79 3.74 -11.06
N VAL A 25 -12.71 3.10 -11.78
CA VAL A 25 -13.93 3.73 -12.26
C VAL A 25 -14.78 4.23 -11.09
N CYS A 26 -15.02 3.39 -10.09
CA CYS A 26 -15.79 3.75 -8.90
C CYS A 26 -15.18 4.94 -8.16
N VAL A 27 -13.86 4.95 -7.95
CA VAL A 27 -13.13 6.03 -7.29
C VAL A 27 -13.24 7.33 -8.09
N CYS A 28 -13.11 7.27 -9.42
CA CYS A 28 -13.29 8.43 -10.31
C CYS A 28 -14.71 9.00 -10.23
N TYR A 29 -15.75 8.16 -10.18
CA TYR A 29 -17.15 8.61 -10.07
C TYR A 29 -17.50 9.13 -8.66
N VAL A 30 -16.96 8.51 -7.61
CA VAL A 30 -17.27 8.83 -6.20
C VAL A 30 -16.40 9.96 -5.65
N GLY A 31 -15.38 10.41 -6.39
CA GLY A 31 -14.29 11.33 -6.00
C GLY A 31 -14.68 12.78 -5.64
N ARG A 32 -15.75 12.98 -4.86
CA ARG A 32 -16.23 14.30 -4.41
C ARG A 32 -15.91 14.65 -2.95
N ARG A 33 -15.33 13.74 -2.16
CA ARG A 33 -15.06 14.01 -0.72
C ARG A 33 -13.60 14.32 -0.38
N ASP A 34 -12.61 13.63 -0.97
CA ASP A 34 -11.18 13.87 -0.72
C ASP A 34 -10.34 13.67 -2.00
N PRO A 35 -10.18 14.69 -2.86
CA PRO A 35 -9.62 14.52 -4.20
C PRO A 35 -8.15 14.06 -4.24
N LEU A 36 -7.40 14.23 -3.14
CA LEU A 36 -5.95 14.01 -3.12
C LEU A 36 -5.60 12.57 -2.81
N THR A 37 -6.18 12.02 -1.75
CA THR A 37 -6.05 10.58 -1.46
C THR A 37 -6.61 9.76 -2.61
N VAL A 38 -7.67 10.25 -3.25
CA VAL A 38 -8.20 9.67 -4.49
C VAL A 38 -7.15 9.64 -5.59
N THR A 39 -6.37 10.71 -5.78
CA THR A 39 -5.32 10.77 -6.81
C THR A 39 -4.20 9.74 -6.53
N TYR A 40 -3.67 9.70 -5.31
CA TYR A 40 -2.62 8.73 -4.97
C TYR A 40 -3.13 7.28 -5.02
N TYR A 41 -4.37 7.05 -4.61
CA TYR A 41 -4.98 5.73 -4.66
C TYR A 41 -5.24 5.26 -6.10
N ILE A 42 -5.69 6.13 -7.01
CA ILE A 42 -5.81 5.79 -8.43
C ILE A 42 -4.44 5.39 -8.99
N ASN A 43 -3.38 6.13 -8.67
CA ASN A 43 -2.03 5.79 -9.13
C ASN A 43 -1.51 4.48 -8.53
N LEU A 44 -1.84 4.18 -7.26
CA LEU A 44 -1.62 2.86 -6.66
C LEU A 44 -2.33 1.75 -7.47
N LEU A 45 -3.60 1.94 -7.83
CA LEU A 45 -4.33 0.98 -8.66
C LEU A 45 -3.76 0.85 -10.08
N ILE A 46 -3.25 1.94 -10.66
CA ILE A 46 -2.53 1.89 -11.94
C ILE A 46 -1.25 1.06 -11.81
N SER A 47 -0.49 1.21 -10.71
CA SER A 47 0.67 0.35 -10.45
C SER A 47 0.30 -1.13 -10.37
N ASN A 48 -0.88 -1.46 -9.83
CA ASN A 48 -1.40 -2.83 -9.80
C ASN A 48 -1.76 -3.34 -11.19
N LEU A 49 -2.33 -2.51 -12.06
CA LEU A 49 -2.58 -2.88 -13.45
C LEU A 49 -1.26 -3.18 -14.18
N VAL A 50 -0.25 -2.33 -14.00
CA VAL A 50 1.08 -2.55 -14.58
C VAL A 50 1.70 -3.86 -14.07
N GLN A 51 1.64 -4.10 -12.76
CA GLN A 51 2.12 -5.33 -12.12
C GLN A 51 1.42 -6.59 -12.68
N LEU A 52 0.09 -6.57 -12.81
CA LEU A 52 -0.69 -7.68 -13.37
C LEU A 52 -0.36 -7.94 -14.84
N CYS A 53 -0.14 -6.87 -15.63
CA CYS A 53 0.29 -6.99 -17.02
C CYS A 53 1.69 -7.63 -17.13
N ILE A 54 2.63 -7.24 -16.26
CA ILE A 54 3.98 -7.82 -16.25
C ILE A 54 3.93 -9.30 -15.85
N LEU A 55 3.09 -9.65 -14.87
CA LEU A 55 2.91 -11.03 -14.45
C LEU A 55 2.38 -11.92 -15.59
N PHE A 56 1.48 -11.38 -16.43
CA PHE A 56 1.01 -12.06 -17.64
C PHE A 56 2.16 -12.29 -18.64
N VAL A 57 2.96 -11.25 -18.91
CA VAL A 57 4.14 -11.31 -19.80
C VAL A 57 5.19 -12.30 -19.29
N TRP A 58 5.44 -12.32 -17.98
CA TRP A 58 6.35 -13.25 -17.32
C TRP A 58 5.95 -14.71 -17.56
N VAL A 59 4.66 -15.01 -17.39
CA VAL A 59 4.12 -16.37 -17.56
C VAL A 59 4.08 -16.78 -19.03
N ALA A 60 3.96 -15.83 -19.95
CA ALA A 60 4.16 -16.04 -21.38
C ALA A 60 5.63 -16.33 -21.77
N ARG A 61 6.56 -16.38 -20.79
CA ARG A 61 7.98 -16.73 -20.93
C ARG A 61 8.77 -15.81 -21.89
N LEU A 62 8.54 -14.51 -21.78
CA LEU A 62 9.39 -13.49 -22.41
C LEU A 62 10.67 -13.26 -21.60
N ASP A 63 11.68 -12.60 -22.18
CA ASP A 63 13.04 -12.43 -21.61
C ASP A 63 13.06 -12.11 -20.10
N GLY A 64 13.65 -13.00 -19.30
CA GLY A 64 13.52 -12.98 -17.84
C GLY A 64 14.15 -11.75 -17.14
N THR A 65 15.25 -11.23 -17.66
CA THR A 65 15.93 -10.05 -17.09
C THR A 65 15.12 -8.77 -17.25
N THR A 66 14.57 -8.56 -18.45
CA THR A 66 13.68 -7.42 -18.73
C THR A 66 12.39 -7.53 -17.94
N CYS A 67 11.81 -8.74 -17.83
CA CYS A 67 10.63 -8.96 -17.00
C CYS A 67 10.90 -8.67 -15.51
N ALA A 68 12.07 -9.04 -14.98
CA ALA A 68 12.47 -8.73 -13.60
C ALA A 68 12.65 -7.23 -13.34
N ALA A 69 13.26 -6.51 -14.27
CA ALA A 69 13.41 -5.07 -14.17
C ALA A 69 12.04 -4.35 -14.20
N LEU A 70 11.13 -4.77 -15.08
CA LEU A 70 9.77 -4.26 -15.15
C LEU A 70 8.95 -4.60 -13.90
N ALA A 71 9.09 -5.82 -13.40
CA ALA A 71 8.43 -6.26 -12.18
C ALA A 71 8.90 -5.42 -10.98
N LEU A 72 10.21 -5.18 -10.85
CA LEU A 72 10.78 -4.29 -9.84
C LEU A 72 10.24 -2.86 -9.96
N PHE A 73 10.14 -2.32 -11.18
CA PHE A 73 9.50 -1.03 -11.45
C PHE A 73 8.08 -0.96 -10.89
N SER A 74 7.25 -1.97 -11.18
CA SER A 74 5.85 -2.00 -10.75
C SER A 74 5.69 -2.07 -9.23
N VAL A 75 6.48 -2.92 -8.56
CA VAL A 75 6.47 -3.06 -7.09
C VAL A 75 6.99 -1.78 -6.42
N THR A 76 7.99 -1.15 -7.01
CA THR A 76 8.54 0.14 -6.51
C THR A 76 7.49 1.24 -6.59
N ALA A 77 6.81 1.39 -7.73
CA ALA A 77 5.72 2.34 -7.87
C ALA A 77 4.60 2.07 -6.83
N ASN A 78 4.27 0.81 -6.60
CA ASN A 78 3.30 0.43 -5.57
C ASN A 78 3.73 0.89 -4.16
N ILE A 79 5.00 0.66 -3.79
CA ILE A 79 5.58 1.11 -2.52
C ILE A 79 5.53 2.63 -2.41
N ASP A 80 5.96 3.35 -3.44
CA ASP A 80 6.05 4.81 -3.42
C ASP A 80 4.66 5.46 -3.29
N PHE A 81 3.66 4.98 -4.04
CA PHE A 81 2.27 5.47 -3.87
C PHE A 81 1.68 5.12 -2.50
N SER A 82 2.07 3.99 -1.93
CA SER A 82 1.69 3.62 -0.56
C SER A 82 2.28 4.56 0.48
N ILE A 83 3.53 5.00 0.28
CA ILE A 83 4.17 6.02 1.11
C ILE A 83 3.45 7.36 0.94
N CYS A 84 3.10 7.75 -0.30
CA CYS A 84 2.35 8.99 -0.55
C CYS A 84 1.02 8.99 0.21
N ILE A 85 0.27 7.88 0.22
CA ILE A 85 -0.96 7.73 1.00
C ILE A 85 -0.66 7.84 2.50
N ALA A 86 0.38 7.15 3.00
CA ALA A 86 0.74 7.20 4.41
C ALA A 86 1.13 8.61 4.89
N LEU A 87 1.94 9.33 4.10
CA LEU A 87 2.36 10.69 4.39
C LEU A 87 1.19 11.68 4.30
N GLU A 88 0.30 11.55 3.32
CA GLU A 88 -0.89 12.39 3.21
C GLU A 88 -1.78 12.25 4.45
N ARG A 89 -2.01 11.02 4.89
CA ARG A 89 -2.80 10.72 6.11
C ARG A 89 -2.13 11.21 7.39
N TYR A 90 -0.80 11.17 7.46
CA TYR A 90 -0.04 11.75 8.56
C TYR A 90 -0.13 13.29 8.59
N PHE A 91 0.07 13.95 7.45
CA PHE A 91 0.01 15.40 7.35
C PHE A 91 -1.40 15.95 7.60
N PHE A 92 -2.44 15.20 7.25
CA PHE A 92 -3.82 15.53 7.59
C PHE A 92 -4.03 15.75 9.09
N ILE A 93 -3.30 15.01 9.95
CA ILE A 93 -3.43 15.10 11.42
C ILE A 93 -2.48 16.15 12.01
N THR A 94 -1.24 16.21 11.51
CA THR A 94 -0.16 16.99 12.16
C THR A 94 -0.08 18.44 11.71
N CYS A 95 -0.25 18.70 10.43
CA CYS A 95 0.06 20.00 9.84
C CYS A 95 -0.88 20.29 8.65
N PRO A 96 -2.00 21.00 8.86
CA PRO A 96 -2.84 21.45 7.75
C PRO A 96 -2.10 22.42 6.81
N PHE A 97 -0.94 22.96 7.19
CA PHE A 97 -0.19 24.00 6.49
C PHE A 97 0.45 23.58 5.15
N LEU A 98 0.51 22.28 4.83
CA LEU A 98 0.93 21.79 3.50
C LEU A 98 -0.23 21.80 2.48
N ASP A 99 -1.13 22.79 2.58
CA ASP A 99 -2.29 22.97 1.70
C ASP A 99 -1.93 23.07 0.21
N PHE A 100 -0.71 23.53 -0.11
CA PHE A 100 -0.23 23.62 -1.49
C PHE A 100 -0.06 22.24 -2.16
N ILE A 101 0.48 21.25 -1.44
CA ILE A 101 0.55 19.85 -1.90
C ILE A 101 -0.86 19.22 -1.88
N ARG A 102 -1.73 19.74 -1.02
CA ARG A 102 -3.16 19.43 -0.89
C ARG A 102 -4.04 20.06 -1.99
N GLN A 103 -3.46 20.63 -3.05
CA GLN A 103 -4.21 21.01 -4.26
C GLN A 103 -4.14 19.88 -5.30
N THR A 104 -5.21 19.70 -6.09
CA THR A 104 -5.28 18.67 -7.15
C THR A 104 -4.12 18.75 -8.14
N LYS A 105 -3.61 19.96 -8.42
CA LYS A 105 -2.43 20.16 -9.28
C LYS A 105 -1.14 19.68 -8.59
N GLY A 106 -1.02 19.89 -7.28
CA GLY A 106 0.11 19.45 -6.48
C GLY A 106 0.19 17.93 -6.38
N SER A 107 -0.93 17.25 -6.09
CA SER A 107 -0.95 15.78 -6.04
C SER A 107 -0.60 15.14 -7.38
N VAL A 108 -1.07 15.70 -8.49
CA VAL A 108 -0.69 15.22 -9.84
C VAL A 108 0.80 15.40 -10.08
N LEU A 109 1.37 16.56 -9.72
CA LEU A 109 2.81 16.79 -9.84
C LEU A 109 3.62 15.78 -9.02
N VAL A 110 3.21 15.52 -7.77
CA VAL A 110 3.84 14.49 -6.92
C VAL A 110 3.75 13.11 -7.58
N CYS A 111 2.60 12.75 -8.17
CA CYS A 111 2.47 11.47 -8.88
C CYS A 111 3.41 11.37 -10.08
N LEU A 112 3.55 12.44 -10.87
CA LEU A 112 4.49 12.49 -12.00
C LEU A 112 5.93 12.35 -11.52
N LEU A 113 6.29 12.99 -10.40
CA LEU A 113 7.61 12.85 -9.79
C LEU A 113 7.87 11.42 -9.32
N VAL A 114 6.91 10.80 -8.64
CA VAL A 114 7.00 9.39 -8.22
C VAL A 114 7.22 8.49 -9.42
N TRP A 115 6.39 8.58 -10.47
CA TRP A 115 6.58 7.80 -11.70
C TRP A 115 7.96 8.02 -12.33
N SER A 116 8.43 9.27 -12.36
CA SER A 116 9.76 9.59 -12.89
C SER A 116 10.87 8.95 -12.06
N VAL A 117 10.77 8.99 -10.73
CA VAL A 117 11.69 8.31 -9.83
C VAL A 117 11.67 6.81 -10.09
N CYS A 118 10.51 6.17 -10.19
CA CYS A 118 10.39 4.75 -10.48
C CYS A 118 11.07 4.38 -11.83
N ILE A 119 10.90 5.19 -12.88
CA ILE A 119 11.52 4.95 -14.18
C ILE A 119 13.05 5.04 -14.07
N ILE A 120 13.56 6.05 -13.38
CA ILE A 120 15.00 6.25 -13.18
C ILE A 120 15.58 5.09 -12.37
N THR A 121 14.95 4.72 -11.25
CA THR A 121 15.44 3.64 -10.38
C THR A 121 15.37 2.28 -11.06
N ALA A 122 14.33 2.01 -11.85
CA ALA A 122 14.22 0.79 -12.64
C ALA A 122 15.27 0.70 -13.76
N SER A 123 15.53 1.80 -14.47
CA SER A 123 16.58 1.87 -15.49
C SER A 123 17.95 1.62 -14.86
N LEU A 124 18.19 2.25 -13.70
CA LEU A 124 19.41 2.11 -12.94
C LEU A 124 19.55 0.71 -12.31
N ALA A 125 18.43 0.03 -12.01
CA ALA A 125 18.44 -1.31 -11.44
C ALA A 125 19.14 -2.34 -12.35
N ILE A 126 19.15 -2.17 -13.67
CA ILE A 126 19.90 -3.07 -14.57
C ILE A 126 21.41 -2.90 -14.38
N ALA A 127 21.87 -1.68 -14.14
CA ALA A 127 23.29 -1.34 -14.01
C ALA A 127 23.85 -1.50 -12.59
N LEU A 128 23.00 -1.41 -11.57
CA LEU A 128 23.43 -1.47 -10.16
C LEU A 128 23.76 -2.89 -9.69
N GLN A 129 24.56 -2.94 -8.63
CA GLN A 129 24.77 -4.17 -7.86
C GLN A 129 23.56 -4.50 -6.99
N VAL A 130 23.40 -5.78 -6.64
CA VAL A 130 22.27 -6.31 -5.84
C VAL A 130 22.09 -5.54 -4.53
N LEU A 131 23.18 -5.23 -3.82
CA LEU A 131 23.12 -4.52 -2.53
C LEU A 131 22.53 -3.13 -2.68
N LEU A 132 22.95 -2.36 -3.70
CA LEU A 132 22.43 -1.01 -3.95
C LEU A 132 20.95 -1.06 -4.35
N ARG A 133 20.54 -2.07 -5.14
CA ARG A 133 19.12 -2.29 -5.45
C ARG A 133 18.29 -2.51 -4.18
N PHE A 134 18.76 -3.35 -3.27
CA PHE A 134 18.08 -3.63 -2.01
C PHE A 134 17.97 -2.37 -1.13
N VAL A 135 19.05 -1.59 -1.01
CA VAL A 135 19.04 -0.35 -0.22
C VAL A 135 18.01 0.64 -0.76
N ILE A 136 17.97 0.86 -2.07
CA ILE A 136 17.07 1.84 -2.70
C ILE A 136 15.61 1.40 -2.59
N HIS A 137 15.30 0.15 -2.88
CA HIS A 137 13.92 -0.31 -3.05
C HIS A 137 13.30 -0.94 -1.79
N ALA A 138 14.11 -1.37 -0.81
CA ALA A 138 13.62 -2.03 0.41
C ALA A 138 14.09 -1.39 1.73
N LEU A 139 15.23 -0.69 1.76
CA LEU A 139 15.68 -0.06 3.01
C LEU A 139 15.21 1.38 3.12
N LEU A 140 15.26 2.15 2.03
CA LEU A 140 14.86 3.55 2.00
C LEU A 140 13.36 3.81 2.26
N PRO A 141 12.42 2.94 1.81
CA PRO A 141 10.99 3.14 2.09
C PRO A 141 10.59 2.87 3.55
N ALA A 142 11.30 1.97 4.24
CA ALA A 142 11.03 1.58 5.62
C ALA A 142 11.01 2.75 6.64
N PRO A 143 12.03 3.64 6.69
CA PRO A 143 12.03 4.77 7.63
C PRO A 143 10.87 5.74 7.36
N LEU A 144 10.39 5.89 6.12
CA LEU A 144 9.25 6.75 5.80
C LEU A 144 7.95 6.18 6.38
N PHE A 145 7.72 4.86 6.28
CA PHE A 145 6.59 4.21 6.93
C PHE A 145 6.66 4.32 8.45
N ILE A 146 7.83 4.04 9.04
CA ILE A 146 8.04 4.14 10.50
C ILE A 146 7.79 5.57 10.97
N PHE A 147 8.34 6.56 10.26
CA PHE A 147 8.12 7.97 10.55
C PHE A 147 6.64 8.34 10.50
N SER A 148 5.91 7.90 9.46
CA SER A 148 4.49 8.20 9.31
C SER A 148 3.65 7.63 10.47
N ILE A 149 3.94 6.41 10.93
CA ILE A 149 3.23 5.79 12.06
C ILE A 149 3.63 6.44 13.38
N ALA A 150 4.92 6.57 13.66
CA ALA A 150 5.41 7.15 14.91
C ALA A 150 4.99 8.61 15.07
N GLY A 151 4.99 9.37 13.98
CA GLY A 151 4.46 10.72 13.95
C GLY A 151 2.95 10.73 14.20
N THR A 152 2.20 9.86 13.53
CA THR A 152 0.74 9.78 13.71
C THR A 152 0.37 9.42 15.15
N THR A 153 0.99 8.40 15.75
CA THR A 153 0.68 7.97 17.12
C THR A 153 1.03 9.03 18.17
N LYS A 154 2.09 9.82 17.94
CA LYS A 154 2.45 10.95 18.80
C LYS A 154 1.50 12.15 18.65
N ALA A 155 1.01 12.41 17.43
CA ALA A 155 0.14 13.55 17.15
C ALA A 155 -1.35 13.28 17.43
N LEU A 156 -1.76 12.01 17.39
CA LEU A 156 -3.15 11.60 17.56
C LEU A 156 -3.82 12.07 18.87
N PRO A 157 -3.14 12.03 20.04
CA PRO A 157 -3.70 12.51 21.29
C PRO A 157 -3.93 14.04 21.30
N ALA A 158 -3.08 14.79 20.60
CA ALA A 158 -3.15 16.26 20.57
C ALA A 158 -4.22 16.79 19.59
N ALA A 159 -4.62 16.01 18.59
CA ALA A 159 -5.60 16.42 17.57
C ALA A 159 -7.06 16.34 18.06
N THR A 160 -7.46 17.09 19.08
CA THR A 160 -8.81 17.03 19.70
C THR A 160 -9.97 17.38 18.76
N SER A 161 -9.69 18.00 17.60
CA SER A 161 -10.68 18.39 16.59
C SER A 161 -11.13 17.28 15.63
N VAL A 162 -10.38 16.18 15.53
CA VAL A 162 -10.68 15.06 14.62
C VAL A 162 -11.53 14.01 15.36
N CYS A 163 -12.61 13.54 14.72
CA CYS A 163 -13.46 12.50 15.30
C CYS A 163 -12.64 11.24 15.62
N THR A 164 -12.94 10.57 16.74
CA THR A 164 -12.26 9.34 17.19
C THR A 164 -12.28 8.24 16.12
N GLU A 165 -13.33 8.17 15.31
CA GLU A 165 -13.45 7.23 14.19
C GLU A 165 -12.48 7.51 13.04
N GLU A 166 -12.30 8.78 12.66
CA GLU A 166 -11.38 9.17 11.60
C GLU A 166 -9.92 8.92 12.02
N LYS A 167 -9.59 9.26 13.26
CA LYS A 167 -8.29 8.94 13.88
C LYS A 167 -7.98 7.45 13.78
N ARG A 168 -8.96 6.61 14.14
CA ARG A 168 -8.79 5.15 14.10
C ARG A 168 -8.64 4.62 12.68
N ARG A 169 -9.39 5.16 11.71
CA ARG A 169 -9.24 4.79 10.30
C ARG A 169 -7.88 5.17 9.73
N VAL A 170 -7.35 6.34 10.09
CA VAL A 170 -5.99 6.74 9.68
C VAL A 170 -4.94 5.77 10.24
N VAL A 171 -4.99 5.47 11.54
CA VAL A 171 -4.07 4.51 12.17
C VAL A 171 -4.22 3.11 11.54
N ALA A 172 -5.45 2.64 11.33
CA ALA A 172 -5.69 1.34 10.70
C ALA A 172 -5.13 1.28 9.27
N THR A 173 -5.31 2.35 8.48
CA THR A 173 -4.75 2.46 7.12
C THR A 173 -3.23 2.38 7.16
N LEU A 174 -2.57 3.12 8.06
CA LEU A 174 -1.12 3.08 8.22
C LEU A 174 -0.59 1.71 8.65
N ILE A 175 -1.27 1.05 9.59
CA ILE A 175 -0.91 -0.31 10.03
C ILE A 175 -1.00 -1.30 8.85
N VAL A 176 -2.08 -1.24 8.06
CA VAL A 176 -2.23 -2.11 6.89
C VAL A 176 -1.16 -1.85 5.84
N LEU A 177 -0.82 -0.58 5.59
CA LEU A 177 0.27 -0.22 4.67
C LEU A 177 1.62 -0.73 5.16
N LEU A 178 1.92 -0.63 6.46
CA LEU A 178 3.16 -1.16 7.04
C LEU A 178 3.21 -2.70 6.99
N PHE A 179 2.10 -3.37 7.26
CA PHE A 179 2.01 -4.82 7.20
C PHE A 179 2.18 -5.31 5.77
N LYS A 180 1.50 -4.67 4.80
CA LYS A 180 1.68 -4.92 3.37
C LYS A 180 3.15 -4.71 2.97
N TYR A 181 3.75 -3.61 3.42
CA TYR A 181 5.14 -3.31 3.14
C TYR A 181 6.08 -4.41 3.64
N SER A 182 5.95 -4.77 4.92
CA SER A 182 6.84 -5.73 5.59
C SER A 182 6.67 -7.15 5.07
N LEU A 183 5.44 -7.60 4.83
CA LEU A 183 5.15 -8.99 4.49
C LEU A 183 5.06 -9.29 3.00
N LEU A 184 4.74 -8.30 2.16
CA LEU A 184 4.53 -8.52 0.74
C LEU A 184 5.57 -7.78 -0.11
N ASN A 185 5.68 -6.46 0.08
CA ASN A 185 6.55 -5.65 -0.78
C ASN A 185 8.04 -5.90 -0.52
N LEU A 186 8.46 -5.98 0.75
CA LEU A 186 9.85 -6.23 1.12
C LEU A 186 10.37 -7.57 0.57
N PRO A 187 9.69 -8.71 0.77
CA PRO A 187 10.14 -9.97 0.16
C PRO A 187 10.04 -9.95 -1.37
N ALA A 188 9.04 -9.30 -1.97
CA ALA A 188 8.97 -9.17 -3.44
C ALA A 188 10.19 -8.41 -3.99
N VAL A 189 10.55 -7.27 -3.38
CA VAL A 189 11.71 -6.48 -3.81
C VAL A 189 13.03 -7.23 -3.60
N THR A 190 13.19 -7.96 -2.50
CA THR A 190 14.43 -8.73 -2.26
C THR A 190 14.62 -9.80 -3.31
N LEU A 191 13.57 -10.55 -3.64
CA LEU A 191 13.58 -11.59 -4.66
C LEU A 191 13.90 -10.99 -6.03
N LEU A 192 13.22 -9.91 -6.42
CA LEU A 192 13.47 -9.24 -7.70
C LEU A 192 14.87 -8.65 -7.80
N ALA A 193 15.40 -8.03 -6.74
CA ALA A 193 16.74 -7.44 -6.74
C ALA A 193 17.85 -8.47 -7.01
N VAL A 194 17.62 -9.74 -6.62
CA VAL A 194 18.49 -10.89 -6.89
C VAL A 194 18.21 -11.51 -8.27
N SER A 195 17.01 -11.35 -8.81
CA SER A 195 16.56 -11.94 -10.09
C SER A 195 16.94 -11.11 -11.33
N VAL A 196 17.19 -9.80 -11.18
CA VAL A 196 17.57 -8.91 -12.29
C VAL A 196 18.87 -9.34 -13.01
N PRO A 197 19.92 -9.82 -12.32
CA PRO A 197 21.10 -10.39 -12.97
C PRO A 197 20.80 -11.62 -13.85
N PRO A 198 21.44 -11.76 -15.02
CA PRO A 198 21.12 -12.78 -16.03
C PRO A 198 21.38 -14.24 -15.59
N ASN A 199 22.12 -14.46 -14.51
CA ASN A 199 22.50 -15.81 -14.04
C ASN A 199 21.63 -16.34 -12.88
N CYS A 200 20.64 -15.58 -12.41
CA CYS A 200 19.81 -15.98 -11.28
C CYS A 200 18.45 -16.47 -11.77
N HIS A 201 18.26 -17.80 -11.81
CA HIS A 201 16.94 -18.40 -11.95
C HIS A 201 16.17 -18.20 -10.64
N VAL A 202 15.26 -17.25 -10.62
CA VAL A 202 14.23 -17.17 -9.59
C VAL A 202 12.92 -17.48 -10.30
N SER A 203 12.44 -18.69 -10.05
CA SER A 203 11.17 -19.18 -10.55
C SER A 203 10.57 -20.00 -9.44
N ASP A 204 9.89 -19.33 -8.50
CA ASP A 204 9.15 -20.04 -7.49
C ASP A 204 7.72 -19.53 -7.36
N THR A 205 6.84 -20.49 -7.05
CA THR A 205 5.44 -20.29 -6.67
C THR A 205 5.26 -19.13 -5.68
N THR A 206 6.27 -18.90 -4.83
CA THR A 206 6.36 -17.80 -3.86
C THR A 206 6.30 -16.41 -4.51
N ASP A 207 7.02 -16.18 -5.61
CA ASP A 207 7.00 -14.88 -6.31
C ASP A 207 5.60 -14.58 -6.83
N ILE A 208 4.98 -15.59 -7.46
CA ILE A 208 3.63 -15.49 -8.01
C ILE A 208 2.65 -15.16 -6.88
N ILE A 209 2.73 -15.84 -5.73
CA ILE A 209 1.85 -15.60 -4.58
C ILE A 209 2.02 -14.18 -4.05
N LEU A 210 3.26 -13.69 -3.87
CA LEU A 210 3.52 -12.33 -3.40
C LEU A 210 2.96 -11.29 -4.37
N PHE A 211 3.24 -11.43 -5.67
CA PHE A 211 2.77 -10.54 -6.72
C PHE A 211 1.25 -10.50 -6.84
N VAL A 212 0.59 -11.62 -6.53
CA VAL A 212 -0.85 -11.74 -6.49
C VAL A 212 -1.44 -11.03 -5.27
N LEU A 213 -0.86 -11.22 -4.08
CA LEU A 213 -1.41 -10.71 -2.84
C LEU A 213 -1.32 -9.18 -2.74
N ILE A 214 -0.31 -8.56 -3.34
CA ILE A 214 -0.11 -7.09 -3.30
C ILE A 214 -1.36 -6.35 -3.84
N PRO A 215 -1.82 -6.57 -5.10
CA PRO A 215 -3.04 -5.96 -5.62
C PRO A 215 -4.28 -6.23 -4.76
N PHE A 216 -4.42 -7.43 -4.19
CA PHE A 216 -5.55 -7.75 -3.33
C PHE A 216 -5.61 -6.87 -2.08
N VAL A 217 -4.48 -6.70 -1.39
CA VAL A 217 -4.42 -5.86 -0.18
C VAL A 217 -4.69 -4.40 -0.53
N ASP A 218 -4.27 -3.93 -1.69
CA ASP A 218 -4.56 -2.56 -2.14
C ASP A 218 -6.03 -2.32 -2.49
N LEU A 219 -6.70 -3.32 -3.05
CA LEU A 219 -8.16 -3.26 -3.24
C LEU A 219 -8.89 -3.25 -1.89
N PHE A 220 -8.38 -4.01 -0.91
CA PHE A 220 -8.91 -3.98 0.46
C PHE A 220 -8.73 -2.60 1.12
N LEU A 221 -7.61 -1.91 0.84
CA LEU A 221 -7.32 -0.57 1.36
C LEU A 221 -8.42 0.46 1.03
N PHE A 222 -9.11 0.33 -0.11
CA PHE A 222 -10.25 1.19 -0.46
C PHE A 222 -11.32 1.22 0.63
N PHE A 223 -11.66 0.03 1.16
CA PHE A 223 -12.72 -0.10 2.15
C PHE A 223 -12.33 0.63 3.44
N LEU A 224 -11.07 0.53 3.87
CA LEU A 224 -10.56 1.23 5.05
C LEU A 224 -10.51 2.75 4.88
N MET A 225 -10.20 3.21 3.66
CA MET A 225 -10.13 4.64 3.35
C MET A 225 -11.50 5.29 3.15
N ARG A 226 -12.54 4.53 2.83
CA ARG A 226 -13.89 5.06 2.60
C ARG A 226 -14.66 5.22 3.92
N LYS A 227 -15.24 6.41 4.14
CA LYS A 227 -16.28 6.63 5.16
C LYS A 227 -17.48 5.72 4.85
N GLY A 228 -17.71 4.68 5.65
CA GLY A 228 -18.74 3.65 5.43
C GLY A 228 -18.77 2.56 6.52
N PRO A 229 -19.70 1.59 6.47
CA PRO A 229 -20.24 0.80 7.61
C PRO A 229 -19.26 -0.18 8.29
N ILE A 230 -17.96 -0.04 8.09
CA ILE A 230 -16.88 -0.70 8.83
C ILE A 230 -16.81 -0.18 10.28
N ASP A 231 -17.63 0.82 10.59
CA ASP A 231 -17.86 1.34 11.94
C ASP A 231 -18.41 0.26 12.87
N ARG A 232 -19.10 -0.76 12.32
CA ARG A 232 -19.57 -1.92 13.08
C ARG A 232 -18.42 -2.80 13.62
N PRO A 233 -17.51 -3.38 12.81
CA PRO A 233 -16.42 -4.21 13.34
C PRO A 233 -15.39 -3.44 14.17
N LEU A 234 -15.14 -2.16 13.86
CA LEU A 234 -14.30 -1.31 14.71
C LEU A 234 -14.97 -1.10 16.08
N ALA A 235 -16.28 -0.80 16.14
CA ALA A 235 -16.99 -0.69 17.40
C ALA A 235 -16.88 -1.97 18.25
N TYR A 236 -16.99 -3.16 17.65
CA TYR A 236 -16.81 -4.44 18.37
C TYR A 236 -15.42 -4.59 19.00
N LEU A 237 -14.35 -4.21 18.31
CA LEU A 237 -12.98 -4.26 18.85
C LEU A 237 -12.71 -3.23 19.95
N CYS A 238 -13.46 -2.13 19.99
CA CYS A 238 -13.35 -1.14 21.09
C CYS A 238 -14.18 -1.55 22.31
N CYS A 239 -15.35 -2.18 22.12
CA CYS A 239 -16.20 -2.62 23.22
C CYS A 239 -15.57 -3.73 24.07
N CYS A 240 -14.68 -4.55 23.51
CA CYS A 240 -14.00 -5.60 24.30
C CYS A 240 -12.90 -5.08 25.24
N SER A 241 -12.57 -3.78 25.23
CA SER A 241 -11.51 -3.21 26.07
C SER A 241 -12.04 -2.43 27.29
N THR A 242 -13.35 -2.34 27.51
CA THR A 242 -13.92 -1.47 28.57
C THR A 242 -14.96 -2.17 29.44
N ASP A 243 -14.86 -3.48 29.64
CA ASP A 243 -15.72 -4.20 30.60
C ASP A 243 -14.98 -4.72 31.85
N ASN A 244 -13.66 -4.51 31.97
CA ASN A 244 -12.88 -5.02 33.11
C ASN A 244 -12.47 -3.95 34.14
N SER A 245 -13.10 -2.77 34.17
CA SER A 245 -12.77 -1.74 35.19
C SER A 245 -13.97 -1.02 35.81
N ALA A 246 -15.19 -1.52 35.62
CA ALA A 246 -16.40 -0.95 36.23
C ALA A 246 -16.98 -1.80 37.38
N ALA A 247 -16.28 -2.84 37.84
CA ALA A 247 -16.78 -3.77 38.85
C ALA A 247 -16.15 -3.64 40.26
N ASP A 248 -15.50 -2.51 40.59
CA ASP A 248 -14.91 -2.35 41.94
C ASP A 248 -15.21 -1.00 42.63
N VAL A 249 -16.28 -0.31 42.21
CA VAL A 249 -16.81 0.86 42.95
C VAL A 249 -18.30 0.69 43.19
N SER A 250 -18.67 -0.32 43.97
CA SER A 250 -19.94 -0.31 44.70
C SER A 250 -19.94 -1.40 45.77
N ASN A 251 -19.39 -1.09 46.95
CA ASN A 251 -20.00 -1.51 48.22
C ASN A 251 -19.31 -0.83 49.41
N LYS A 252 -19.82 0.35 49.80
CA LYS A 252 -20.58 0.53 51.05
C LYS A 252 -20.86 2.02 51.27
N SER A 253 -22.15 2.35 51.20
CA SER A 253 -22.78 3.59 51.64
C SER A 253 -23.36 3.37 53.07
N PRO A 254 -24.17 4.29 53.64
CA PRO A 254 -23.82 5.18 54.74
C PRO A 254 -24.53 4.84 56.06
N VAL A 255 -23.97 5.26 57.20
CA VAL A 255 -24.59 5.90 58.40
C VAL A 255 -23.43 6.32 59.30
#